data_AF-A0A137NXL3-F1
#
_entry.id   AF-A0A137NXL3-F1
#
_cell.length_a   1.000
_cell.length_b   1.000
_cell.length_c   1.000
_cell.angle_alpha   90.00
_cell.angle_beta   90.00
_cell.angle_gamma   90.00
#
_symmetry.space_group_name_H-M   'P 1'
#
loop_
_entity.id
_entity.type
_entity.pdbx_description
1 polymer ?
#
loop_
_entity_poly.entity_id
_entity_poly.type
_entity_poly.pdbx_seq_one_letter_code
_entity_poly.pdbx_strand_id
1 'polypeptide(L)' 'KRKIIQACDACRKKKIKCDGEENQVCTNCQRRKVSCVYTPTTAKRGPRQGYIETLEKRLELME' A
#
# COMPACT_ATOMS: atom_id res chain seq x y z
N LYS A 1 11.44 19.36 -11.48
CA LYS A 1 10.48 18.78 -10.50
C LYS A 1 10.78 17.29 -10.38
N ARG A 2 11.40 16.83 -9.28
CA ARG A 2 11.68 15.40 -9.07
C ARG A 2 10.33 14.67 -8.90
N LYS A 3 10.11 13.61 -9.68
CA LYS A 3 8.88 12.79 -9.62
C LYS A 3 8.98 11.92 -8.38
N ILE A 4 8.10 12.13 -7.41
CA ILE A 4 8.02 11.27 -6.22
C ILE A 4 7.24 10.03 -6.62
N ILE A 5 7.88 8.87 -6.51
CA ILE A 5 7.33 7.58 -6.98
C ILE A 5 6.28 7.05 -5.98
N GLN A 6 6.41 7.41 -4.70
CA GLN A 6 5.53 6.92 -3.64
C GLN A 6 5.23 8.01 -2.60
N ALA A 7 3.95 8.23 -2.31
CA ALA A 7 3.53 9.03 -1.15
C ALA A 7 3.66 8.21 0.15
N CYS A 8 4.01 8.86 1.26
CA CYS A 8 3.98 8.21 2.57
C CYS A 8 2.55 7.82 2.98
N ASP A 9 2.42 6.91 3.94
CA ASP A 9 1.13 6.38 4.38
C ASP A 9 0.18 7.48 4.89
N ALA A 10 0.70 8.44 5.66
CA ALA A 10 -0.08 9.56 6.16
C ALA A 10 -0.69 10.42 5.05
N CYS A 11 0.10 10.75 4.01
CA CYS A 11 -0.38 11.51 2.86
C CYS A 11 -1.33 10.68 1.99
N ARG A 12 -1.06 9.38 1.83
CA ARG A 12 -1.89 8.44 1.09
C ARG A 12 -3.27 8.29 1.74
N LYS A 13 -3.33 8.12 3.06
CA LYS A 13 -4.57 8.05 3.85
C LYS A 13 -5.37 9.35 3.80
N LYS A 14 -4.69 10.49 3.80
CA LYS A 14 -5.30 11.83 3.72
C LYS A 14 -5.62 12.28 2.30
N LYS A 15 -5.24 11.51 1.27
CA LYS A 15 -5.37 11.87 -0.15
C LYS A 15 -4.82 13.26 -0.50
N ILE A 16 -3.69 13.61 0.11
CA ILE A 16 -2.99 14.89 -0.14
C ILE A 16 -1.67 14.64 -0.86
N LYS A 17 -1.15 15.70 -1.50
CA LYS A 17 0.15 15.68 -2.14
C LYS A 17 1.25 15.40 -1.11
N CYS A 18 2.10 14.42 -1.40
CA CYS A 18 3.27 14.12 -0.59
C CYS A 18 4.49 14.70 -1.30
N ASP A 19 5.17 15.65 -0.67
CA ASP A 19 6.40 16.26 -1.18
C ASP A 19 7.66 15.65 -0.56
N GLY A 20 7.54 14.52 0.16
CA GLY A 20 8.66 13.94 0.89
C GLY A 20 9.64 13.17 0.01
N GLU A 21 10.92 13.33 0.31
CA GLU A 21 12.03 12.57 -0.27
C GLU A 21 12.18 11.22 0.44
N GLU A 22 12.72 10.23 -0.28
CA GLU A 22 12.77 8.81 0.13
C GLU A 22 13.32 8.54 1.55
N ASN A 23 14.13 9.46 2.09
CA ASN A 23 14.82 9.30 3.37
C ASN A 23 14.40 10.33 4.44
N GLN A 24 13.33 11.10 4.24
CA GLN A 24 12.95 12.19 5.14
C GLN A 24 11.44 12.25 5.43
N VAL A 25 11.09 12.87 6.56
CA VAL A 25 9.71 13.19 6.92
C VAL A 25 9.14 14.20 5.94
N CYS A 26 8.01 13.88 5.30
CA CYS A 26 7.36 14.78 4.36
C CYS A 26 6.97 16.12 5.04
N THR A 27 6.98 17.26 4.33
CA THR A 27 6.62 18.58 4.93
C THR A 27 5.25 18.57 5.60
N ASN A 28 4.27 17.89 5.00
CA ASN A 28 2.94 17.73 5.59
C ASN A 28 2.96 16.93 6.90
N CYS A 29 3.81 15.92 6.96
CA CYS A 29 3.97 15.03 8.10
C CYS A 29 4.71 15.74 9.23
N GLN A 30 5.75 16.50 8.88
CA GLN A 30 6.53 17.31 9.80
C GLN A 30 5.68 18.41 10.44
N ARG A 31 4.93 19.18 9.62
CA ARG A 31 4.03 20.24 10.13
C ARG A 31 2.95 19.70 11.06
N ARG A 32 2.41 18.52 10.74
CA ARG A 32 1.36 17.87 11.54
C ARG A 32 1.90 17.00 12.68
N LYS A 33 3.23 16.90 12.81
CA LYS A 33 3.91 16.01 13.78
C LYS A 33 3.34 14.58 13.78
N VAL A 34 3.08 14.04 12.58
CA VAL A 34 2.58 12.67 12.41
C VAL A 34 3.68 11.76 11.90
N SER A 35 3.59 10.48 12.23
CA SER A 35 4.52 9.44 11.77
C SER A 35 4.52 9.36 10.24
N CYS A 36 5.65 9.71 9.63
CA CYS A 36 5.86 9.60 8.19
C CYS A 36 6.48 8.24 7.88
N VAL A 37 5.63 7.27 7.57
CA VAL A 37 6.08 5.92 7.22
C VAL A 37 5.88 5.70 5.73
N TYR A 38 6.95 5.32 5.05
CA TYR A 38 6.90 4.83 3.68
C TYR A 38 6.91 3.32 3.73
N THR A 39 5.76 2.72 4.00
CA THR A 39 5.60 1.28 3.90
C THR A 39 5.76 0.89 2.43
N PRO A 40 6.82 0.15 2.04
CA PRO A 40 6.86 -0.44 0.73
C PRO A 40 5.62 -1.33 0.64
N THR A 41 4.87 -1.24 -0.45
CA THR A 41 3.77 -2.17 -0.72
C THR A 41 4.37 -3.54 -1.00
N THR A 42 4.86 -4.22 0.05
CA THR A 42 5.06 -5.67 0.02
C THR A 42 3.71 -6.23 -0.32
N ALA A 43 3.67 -6.87 -1.50
CA ALA A 43 2.52 -7.40 -2.20
C ALA A 43 1.31 -7.59 -1.30
N LYS A 44 0.24 -6.83 -1.56
CA LYS A 44 -1.08 -7.27 -1.12
C LYS A 44 -1.28 -8.63 -1.75
N ARG A 45 -1.11 -9.64 -0.90
CA ARG A 45 -1.52 -11.03 -1.05
C ARG A 45 -2.65 -11.08 -2.06
N GLY A 46 -2.42 -11.77 -3.18
CA GLY A 46 -3.52 -12.22 -4.02
C GLY A 46 -4.55 -12.96 -3.17
N PRO A 47 -5.73 -13.32 -3.74
CA PRO A 47 -6.61 -14.28 -3.09
C PRO A 47 -5.76 -15.43 -2.55
N ARG A 48 -5.99 -15.83 -1.28
CA ARG A 48 -5.18 -16.86 -0.61
C ARG A 48 -5.01 -18.01 -1.60
N GLN A 49 -3.78 -18.42 -1.88
CA GLN A 49 -3.47 -19.33 -3.00
C GLN A 49 -4.33 -20.61 -3.01
N GLY A 50 -4.87 -21.02 -1.85
CA GLY A 50 -5.81 -22.14 -1.73
C GLY A 50 -7.30 -21.83 -1.89
N TYR A 51 -7.76 -20.57 -1.92
CA TYR A 51 -9.20 -20.27 -2.07
C TYR A 51 -9.70 -20.63 -3.47
N ILE A 52 -8.91 -20.32 -4.51
CA ILE A 52 -9.24 -20.68 -5.89
C ILE A 52 -9.18 -22.20 -6.05
N GLU A 53 -8.12 -22.84 -5.54
CA GLU A 53 -7.99 -24.31 -5.57
C GLU A 53 -9.17 -25.02 -4.86
N THR A 54 -9.63 -24.51 -3.70
CA THR A 54 -10.81 -25.06 -3.01
C THR A 54 -12.12 -24.82 -3.77
N LEU A 55 -12.22 -23.71 -4.51
CA LEU A 55 -13.38 -23.42 -5.36
C LEU A 55 -13.41 -24.35 -6.57
N GLU A 56 -12.26 -24.55 -7.23
CA GLU A 56 -12.11 -25.46 -8.37
C GLU A 56 -12.42 -26.90 -7.97
N LYS A 57 -11.87 -27.38 -6.85
CA LYS A 57 -12.13 -28.72 -6.32
C LYS A 57 -13.60 -28.95 -5.99
N ARG A 58 -14.31 -27.91 -5.52
CA ARG A 58 -15.73 -28.02 -5.17
C ARG A 58 -16.64 -28.02 -6.41
N LEU A 59 -16.22 -27.35 -7.49
CA LEU A 59 -16.87 -27.45 -8.80
C LEU A 59 -16.69 -28.85 -9.39
N GLU A 60 -15.47 -29.39 -9.36
CA GLU A 60 -15.16 -30.73 -9.87
C GLU A 60 -15.92 -31.86 -9.18
N LEU A 61 -16.21 -31.73 -7.88
CA LEU A 61 -16.98 -32.72 -7.12
C LEU A 61 -18.50 -32.65 -7.35
N MET A 62 -18.99 -31.67 -8.11
CA MET A 62 -20.42 -31.48 -8.42
C MET A 62 -20.75 -31.72 -9.91
N GLU A 63 -19.79 -32.18 -10.71
CA GLU A 63 -20.00 -32.73 -12.07
C GLU A 63 -20.11 -34.25 -12.08
#